data_AF-A0A9X1CD66-F1
#
_entry.id   AF-A0A9X1CD66-F1
#
_cell.length_a   1.000
_cell.length_b   1.000
_cell.length_c   1.000
_cell.angle_alpha   90.00
_cell.angle_beta   90.00
_cell.angle_gamma   90.00
#
_symmetry.space_group_name_H-M   'P 1'
#
loop_
_entity.id
_entity.type
_entity.pdbx_description
1 polymer ?
#
loop_
_entity_poly.entity_id
_entity_poly.type
_entity_poly.pdbx_seq_one_letter_code
_entity_poly.pdbx_strand_id
1 'polypeptide(L)'
;MKKVEQKIETPFNEKFCTKLEFRVCNELEKSTDPELKGFWCDGISWLTTENQLTKKHVNDKRKIETKAWIGKTGQTEFKAIINFGQKALSKYAKEMDLTECIPDLESQAEWIEIDIENKTIKIELN
;
A
#
# COMPACT_ATOMS: atom_id res chain seq x y z
N MET A 1 -19.21 18.71 -2.00
CA MET A 1 -18.38 17.52 -1.70
C MET A 1 -17.42 17.90 -0.58
N LYS A 2 -17.49 17.25 0.59
CA LYS A 2 -16.49 17.47 1.65
C LYS A 2 -15.21 16.76 1.18
N LYS A 3 -14.12 17.50 0.97
CA LYS A 3 -12.79 16.87 0.84
C LYS A 3 -12.56 16.09 2.14
N VAL A 4 -12.37 14.79 2.03
CA VAL A 4 -11.91 13.98 3.15
C VAL A 4 -10.42 14.25 3.25
N GLU A 5 -10.04 15.21 4.08
CA GLU A 5 -8.65 15.58 4.30
C GLU A 5 -8.12 14.73 5.46
N GLN A 6 -6.94 14.12 5.27
CA GLN A 6 -6.16 13.61 6.40
C GLN A 6 -5.85 14.80 7.31
N LYS A 7 -6.31 14.73 8.57
CA LYS A 7 -6.07 15.82 9.55
C LYS A 7 -4.67 15.79 10.16
N ILE A 8 -3.88 14.76 9.85
CA ILE A 8 -2.54 14.53 10.39
C ILE A 8 -1.59 14.34 9.21
N GLU A 9 -0.58 15.19 9.13
CA GLU A 9 0.50 15.04 8.16
C GLU A 9 1.42 13.90 8.61
N THR A 10 1.47 12.83 7.82
CA THR A 10 2.35 11.68 8.10
C THR A 10 3.05 11.22 6.83
N PRO A 11 4.11 10.39 6.95
CA PRO A 11 4.73 9.78 5.78
C PRO A 11 3.81 8.88 4.95
N PHE A 12 2.72 8.37 5.54
CA PHE A 12 1.67 7.65 4.82
C PHE A 12 0.62 8.64 4.30
N ASN A 13 0.94 9.25 3.16
CA ASN A 13 0.16 10.31 2.53
C ASN A 13 -0.15 10.00 1.06
N GLU A 14 -0.87 10.90 0.40
CA GLU A 14 -1.27 10.79 -1.01
C GLU A 14 -0.06 10.55 -1.93
N LYS A 15 1.00 11.35 -1.80
CA LYS A 15 2.23 11.22 -2.61
C LYS A 15 2.85 9.82 -2.49
N PHE A 16 2.93 9.28 -1.28
CA PHE A 16 3.43 7.92 -1.08
C PHE A 16 2.50 6.88 -1.73
N CYS A 17 1.19 7.00 -1.50
CA CYS A 17 0.22 6.03 -2.01
C CYS A 17 0.14 6.01 -3.54
N THR A 18 0.28 7.17 -4.22
CA THR A 18 0.36 7.25 -5.68
C THR A 18 1.60 6.53 -6.23
N LYS A 19 2.75 6.64 -5.56
CA LYS A 19 3.96 5.91 -5.97
C LYS A 19 3.82 4.42 -5.72
N LEU A 20 3.19 4.04 -4.61
CA LEU A 20 2.92 2.64 -4.29
C LEU A 20 1.98 2.01 -5.30
N GLU A 21 0.91 2.71 -5.67
CA GLU A 21 -0.03 2.31 -6.73
C GLU A 21 0.69 2.02 -8.05
N PHE A 22 1.51 2.95 -8.53
CA PHE A 22 2.28 2.76 -9.76
C PHE A 22 3.15 1.49 -9.69
N ARG A 23 3.80 1.27 -8.54
CA ARG A 23 4.65 0.09 -8.35
C ARG A 23 3.84 -1.20 -8.32
N VAL A 24 2.71 -1.23 -7.61
CA VAL A 24 1.79 -2.38 -7.54
C VAL A 24 1.25 -2.70 -8.92
N CYS A 25 0.84 -1.68 -9.69
CA CYS A 25 0.36 -1.86 -11.06
C CYS A 25 1.40 -2.58 -11.94
N ASN A 26 2.66 -2.12 -11.91
CA ASN A 26 3.75 -2.76 -12.65
C ASN A 26 4.06 -4.20 -12.19
N GLU A 27 3.86 -4.54 -10.91
CA GLU A 27 3.99 -5.94 -10.46
C GLU A 27 2.85 -6.82 -10.98
N LEU A 28 1.61 -6.30 -10.99
CA LEU A 28 0.46 -7.03 -11.52
C LEU A 28 0.60 -7.32 -13.01
N GLU A 29 1.13 -6.37 -13.78
CA GLU A 29 1.42 -6.56 -15.21
C GLU A 29 2.44 -7.68 -15.47
N LYS A 30 3.38 -7.89 -14.53
CA LYS A 30 4.42 -8.93 -14.62
C LYS A 30 4.01 -10.26 -13.99
N SER A 31 2.86 -10.32 -13.33
CA SER A 31 2.41 -11.53 -12.65
C SER A 31 2.28 -12.70 -13.62
N THR A 32 2.79 -13.85 -13.23
CA THR A 32 2.65 -15.10 -13.98
C THR A 32 1.40 -15.88 -13.58
N ASP A 33 0.68 -15.42 -12.56
CA ASP A 33 -0.58 -16.00 -12.12
C ASP A 33 -1.69 -15.77 -13.17
N PRO A 34 -2.28 -16.83 -13.74
CA PRO A 34 -3.37 -16.71 -14.69
C PRO A 34 -4.61 -15.96 -14.16
N GLU A 35 -4.89 -16.01 -12.85
CA GLU A 35 -6.05 -15.35 -12.24
C GLU A 35 -5.88 -13.83 -12.19
N LEU A 36 -4.63 -13.38 -12.00
CA LEU A 36 -4.24 -11.97 -11.97
C LEU A 36 -3.97 -11.40 -13.37
N LYS A 37 -4.06 -12.21 -14.43
CA LYS A 37 -3.81 -11.76 -15.80
C LYS A 37 -4.74 -10.59 -16.18
N GLY A 38 -4.12 -9.46 -16.51
CA GLY A 38 -4.81 -8.22 -16.87
C GLY A 38 -5.35 -7.44 -15.67
N PHE A 39 -4.95 -7.79 -14.45
CA PHE A 39 -5.17 -6.92 -13.29
C PHE A 39 -4.25 -5.70 -13.38
N TRP A 40 -4.76 -4.61 -12.85
CA TRP A 40 -4.02 -3.38 -12.62
C TRP A 40 -4.52 -2.74 -11.33
N CYS A 41 -3.82 -1.70 -10.88
CA CYS A 41 -4.17 -0.92 -9.69
C CYS A 41 -4.53 0.50 -10.14
N ASP A 42 -5.72 0.96 -9.75
CA ASP A 42 -6.28 2.28 -10.09
C ASP A 42 -6.24 3.24 -8.88
N GLY A 43 -5.69 2.78 -7.75
CA GLY A 43 -5.54 3.62 -6.57
C GLY A 43 -5.22 2.84 -5.31
N ILE A 44 -4.43 3.48 -4.44
CA ILE A 44 -4.32 3.09 -3.03
C ILE A 44 -4.74 4.29 -2.18
N SER A 45 -5.70 4.08 -1.29
CA SER A 45 -6.20 5.16 -0.45
C SER A 45 -5.19 5.51 0.63
N TRP A 46 -4.81 6.78 0.71
CA TRP A 46 -4.10 7.32 1.87
C TRP A 46 -5.05 7.59 3.05
N LEU A 47 -6.37 7.52 2.82
CA LEU A 47 -7.37 7.75 3.85
C LEU A 47 -7.56 6.48 4.69
N THR A 48 -7.15 6.57 5.95
CA THR A 48 -7.40 5.55 6.98
C THR A 48 -7.83 6.23 8.28
N THR A 49 -8.09 5.45 9.32
CA THR A 49 -8.39 5.98 10.65
C THR A 49 -7.17 6.69 11.24
N GLU A 50 -7.37 7.87 11.85
CA GLU A 50 -6.28 8.67 12.44
C GLU A 50 -5.43 7.88 13.45
N ASN A 51 -6.04 6.93 14.19
CA ASN A 51 -5.32 6.08 15.14
C ASN A 51 -4.23 5.23 14.46
N GLN A 52 -4.48 4.72 13.25
CA GLN A 52 -3.50 3.92 12.49
C GLN A 52 -2.30 4.74 12.04
N LEU A 53 -2.46 6.06 11.88
CA LEU A 53 -1.41 6.99 11.46
C LEU A 53 -0.52 7.44 12.63
N THR A 54 -0.80 7.01 13.86
CA THR A 54 0.06 7.36 14.99
C THR A 54 1.35 6.53 14.96
N LYS A 55 2.49 7.16 15.31
CA LYS A 55 3.79 6.45 15.43
C LYS A 55 3.70 5.22 16.34
N LYS A 56 2.93 5.32 17.42
CA LYS A 56 2.68 4.20 18.34
C LYS A 56 1.99 3.03 17.63
N HIS A 57 0.89 3.30 16.91
CA HIS A 57 0.17 2.24 16.21
C HIS A 57 1.06 1.58 15.15
N VAL A 58 1.74 2.37 14.32
CA VAL A 58 2.62 1.84 13.27
C VAL A 58 3.76 1.02 13.88
N ASN A 59 4.36 1.46 14.99
CA ASN A 59 5.40 0.69 15.68
C ASN A 59 4.88 -0.63 16.28
N ASP A 60 3.71 -0.59 16.94
CA ASP A 60 3.17 -1.73 17.71
C ASP A 60 2.50 -2.77 16.79
N LYS A 61 1.80 -2.31 15.74
CA LYS A 61 1.07 -3.16 14.81
C LYS A 61 1.86 -3.49 13.55
N ARG A 62 2.87 -2.67 13.23
CA ARG A 62 3.73 -2.80 12.03
C ARG A 62 2.94 -2.85 10.73
N LYS A 63 1.75 -2.24 10.71
CA LYS A 63 0.88 -2.21 9.54
C LYS A 63 -0.09 -1.04 9.56
N ILE A 64 -0.56 -0.69 8.37
CA ILE A 64 -1.71 0.18 8.14
C ILE A 64 -2.70 -0.58 7.26
N GLU A 65 -3.98 -0.57 7.66
CA GLU A 65 -5.09 -1.10 6.88
C GLU A 65 -5.81 0.04 6.17
N THR A 66 -5.94 -0.07 4.86
CA THR A 66 -6.58 0.91 3.98
C THR A 66 -7.34 0.20 2.86
N LYS A 67 -7.67 0.92 1.79
CA LYS A 67 -8.32 0.41 0.59
C LYS A 67 -7.39 0.52 -0.61
N ALA A 68 -7.47 -0.45 -1.50
CA ALA A 68 -6.91 -0.36 -2.84
C ALA A 68 -7.98 -0.70 -3.87
N TRP A 69 -7.87 -0.17 -5.08
CA TRP A 69 -8.76 -0.49 -6.19
C TRP A 69 -7.96 -1.29 -7.21
N ILE A 70 -8.18 -2.60 -7.23
CA ILE A 70 -7.44 -3.54 -8.08
C ILE A 70 -8.39 -4.44 -8.85
N GLY A 71 -7.96 -4.91 -10.02
CA GLY A 71 -8.70 -5.86 -10.85
C GLY A 71 -8.69 -5.47 -12.31
N LYS A 72 -9.37 -6.26 -13.14
CA LYS A 72 -9.37 -6.05 -14.61
C LYS A 72 -10.00 -4.72 -15.03
N THR A 73 -10.98 -4.25 -14.28
CA THR A 73 -11.67 -2.98 -14.54
C THR A 73 -11.09 -1.81 -13.73
N GLY A 74 -10.16 -2.06 -12.81
CA GLY A 74 -9.63 -1.07 -11.87
C GLY A 74 -10.63 -0.63 -10.78
N GLN A 75 -11.90 -1.05 -10.82
CA GLN A 75 -12.94 -0.50 -9.94
C GLN A 75 -13.26 -1.38 -8.71
N THR A 76 -12.63 -2.54 -8.58
CA THR A 76 -12.95 -3.44 -7.46
C THR A 76 -12.18 -3.02 -6.22
N GLU A 77 -12.91 -2.66 -5.16
CA GLU A 77 -12.32 -2.32 -3.87
C GLU A 77 -11.81 -3.58 -3.16
N PHE A 78 -10.55 -3.53 -2.73
CA PHE A 78 -9.88 -4.52 -1.90
C PHE A 78 -9.46 -3.87 -0.58
N LYS A 79 -9.47 -4.66 0.48
CA LYS A 79 -8.78 -4.30 1.72
C LYS A 79 -7.28 -4.36 1.46
N ALA A 80 -6.58 -3.26 1.65
CA ALA A 80 -5.13 -3.19 1.56
C ALA A 80 -4.50 -3.26 2.95
N ILE A 81 -3.55 -4.17 3.15
CA ILE A 81 -2.77 -4.30 4.38
C ILE A 81 -1.32 -3.96 4.03
N ILE A 82 -0.87 -2.78 4.45
CA ILE A 82 0.49 -2.29 4.20
C ILE A 82 1.34 -2.63 5.43
N ASN A 83 2.20 -3.63 5.32
CA ASN A 83 3.10 -4.07 6.37
C ASN A 83 4.42 -3.30 6.30
N PHE A 84 4.92 -2.89 7.46
CA PHE A 84 6.10 -2.04 7.60
C PHE A 84 7.30 -2.87 8.04
N GLY A 85 8.24 -3.07 7.13
CA GLY A 85 9.58 -3.57 7.43
C GLY A 85 10.41 -2.59 8.25
N GLN A 86 11.62 -3.00 8.61
CA GLN A 86 12.44 -2.26 9.56
C GLN A 86 12.85 -0.87 9.05
N LYS A 87 13.11 -0.73 7.75
CA LYS A 87 13.47 0.57 7.16
C LYS A 87 12.24 1.49 7.14
N ALA A 88 11.08 0.98 6.77
CA ALA A 88 9.81 1.71 6.78
C ALA A 88 9.43 2.17 8.18
N LEU A 89 9.54 1.30 9.20
CA LEU A 89 9.30 1.66 10.60
C LEU A 89 10.23 2.79 11.06
N SER A 90 11.53 2.68 10.76
CA SER A 90 12.53 3.69 11.11
C SER A 90 12.23 5.04 10.44
N LYS A 91 11.87 5.04 9.16
CA LYS A 91 11.51 6.25 8.42
C LYS A 91 10.20 6.86 8.92
N TYR A 92 9.19 6.03 9.20
CA TYR A 92 7.91 6.50 9.72
C TYR A 92 8.07 7.21 11.06
N ALA A 93 8.84 6.63 11.98
CA ALA A 93 9.11 7.22 13.29
C ALA A 93 9.81 8.59 13.20
N LYS A 94 10.67 8.75 12.18
CA LYS A 94 11.42 9.97 11.88
C LYS A 94 10.69 10.94 10.94
N GLU A 95 9.44 10.65 10.57
CA GLU A 95 8.65 11.45 9.64
C GLU A 95 9.32 11.65 8.26
N MET A 96 10.09 10.65 7.83
CA MET A 96 10.81 10.67 6.55
C MET A 96 10.01 10.03 5.42
N ASP A 97 10.31 10.43 4.18
CA ASP A 97 9.67 9.90 2.96
C ASP A 97 9.84 8.37 2.83
N LEU A 98 8.70 7.67 2.70
CA LEU A 98 8.62 6.20 2.60
C LEU A 98 8.85 5.66 1.19
N THR A 99 9.03 6.49 0.16
CA THR A 99 9.14 6.02 -1.23
C THR A 99 10.24 4.97 -1.37
N GLU A 100 11.39 5.19 -0.74
CA GLU A 100 12.54 4.27 -0.79
C GLU A 100 12.35 2.97 0.03
N CYS A 101 11.20 2.82 0.69
CA CYS A 101 10.81 1.58 1.37
C CYS A 101 9.96 0.68 0.48
N ILE A 102 9.50 1.19 -0.67
CA ILE A 102 8.84 0.39 -1.69
C ILE A 102 9.92 -0.49 -2.34
N PRO A 103 9.73 -1.82 -2.44
CA PRO A 103 10.69 -2.71 -3.09
C PRO A 103 11.00 -2.28 -4.53
N ASP A 104 12.28 -2.29 -4.89
CA ASP A 104 12.76 -1.89 -6.21
C ASP A 104 12.31 -2.85 -7.32
N LEU A 105 12.41 -2.41 -8.58
CA LEU A 105 12.04 -3.21 -9.76
C LEU A 105 12.85 -4.51 -9.90
N GLU A 106 14.06 -4.54 -9.35
CA GLU A 106 14.98 -5.68 -9.39
C GLU A 106 14.82 -6.61 -8.17
N SER A 107 13.92 -6.29 -7.23
CA SER A 107 13.65 -7.14 -6.08
C SER A 107 13.07 -8.47 -6.55
N GLN A 108 13.78 -9.57 -6.23
CA GLN A 108 13.33 -10.94 -6.50
C GLN A 108 12.33 -11.45 -5.45
N ALA A 109 12.15 -10.72 -4.34
CA ALA A 109 11.21 -11.10 -3.29
C ALA A 109 9.78 -10.74 -3.68
N GLU A 110 8.87 -11.71 -3.58
CA GLU A 110 7.42 -11.47 -3.63
C GLU A 110 7.01 -10.62 -2.42
N TRP A 111 6.58 -9.39 -2.69
CA TRP A 111 6.20 -8.39 -1.67
C TRP A 111 4.73 -7.97 -1.78
N ILE A 112 3.99 -8.61 -2.69
CA ILE A 112 2.55 -8.43 -2.88
C ILE A 112 1.90 -9.81 -2.85
N GLU A 113 0.89 -9.97 -2.01
CA GLU A 113 0.03 -11.16 -1.96
C GLU A 113 -1.42 -10.71 -2.20
N ILE A 114 -2.11 -11.34 -3.14
CA ILE A 114 -3.52 -11.03 -3.44
C ILE A 114 -4.39 -12.23 -3.17
N ASP A 115 -5.40 -12.01 -2.34
CA ASP A 115 -6.48 -12.95 -2.09
C ASP A 115 -7.75 -12.41 -2.76
N ILE A 116 -8.09 -13.00 -3.91
CA ILE A 116 -9.23 -12.59 -4.74
C ILE A 116 -10.55 -12.92 -4.02
N GLU A 117 -10.63 -14.06 -3.33
CA GLU A 117 -11.84 -14.52 -2.64
C GLU A 117 -12.20 -13.58 -1.48
N ASN A 118 -11.22 -13.24 -0.65
CA ASN A 118 -11.39 -12.34 0.49
C ASN A 118 -11.21 -10.86 0.14
N LYS A 119 -10.98 -10.54 -1.14
CA LYS A 119 -10.69 -9.18 -1.65
C LYS A 119 -9.67 -8.45 -0.79
N THR A 120 -8.54 -9.10 -0.54
CA THR A 120 -7.45 -8.55 0.26
C THR A 120 -6.16 -8.51 -0.54
N ILE A 121 -5.43 -7.40 -0.43
CA ILE A 121 -4.06 -7.27 -0.92
C ILE A 121 -3.15 -6.97 0.26
N LYS A 122 -2.08 -7.75 0.42
CA LYS A 122 -1.01 -7.49 1.39
C LYS A 122 0.19 -6.96 0.65
N ILE A 123 0.82 -5.93 1.21
CA ILE A 123 1.95 -5.22 0.62
C ILE A 123 3.04 -5.10 1.68
N GLU A 124 4.23 -5.59 1.37
CA GLU A 124 5.40 -5.56 2.25
C GLU A 124 6.33 -4.40 1.87
N LEU A 125 6.54 -3.46 2.79
CA LEU A 125 7.57 -2.42 2.67
C LEU A 125 8.86 -2.89 3.34
N ASN A 126 10.01 -2.49 2.80
CA ASN A 126 11.34 -2.72 3.39
C ASN A 126 11.54 -1.94 4.69
#